data_AF-A0A941W3H5-F1
#
_entry.id   AF-A0A941W3H5-F1
#
_cell.length_a   1.000
_cell.length_b   1.000
_cell.length_c   1.000
_cell.angle_alpha   90.00
_cell.angle_beta   90.00
_cell.angle_gamma   90.00
#
_symmetry.space_group_name_H-M   'P 1'
#
loop_
_entity.id
_entity.type
_entity.pdbx_description
1 polymer ?
#
loop_
_entity_poly.entity_id
_entity_poly.type
_entity_poly.pdbx_seq_one_letter_code
_entity_poly.pdbx_strand_id
1 'polypeptide(L)' 'MSPTVFREGKYRFHFFSKEEDRVHIHVVSPDGEAKFWLEPTISLANYFGLSKKELNFLQKTVEKHKNEIIRK' A
#
# COMPACT_ATOMS: atom_id res chain seq x y z
N MET A 1 17.15 -1.17 3.69
CA MET A 1 15.91 -0.78 4.40
C MET A 1 15.12 0.14 3.49
N SER A 2 13.87 -0.20 3.18
CA SER A 2 13.03 0.62 2.31
C SER A 2 12.43 1.80 3.08
N PRO A 3 12.39 3.01 2.50
CA PRO A 3 11.79 4.17 3.15
C PRO A 3 10.30 3.93 3.39
N THR A 4 9.86 4.22 4.61
CA THR A 4 8.43 4.19 4.96
C THR A 4 7.80 5.49 4.49
N VAL A 5 6.72 5.38 3.72
CA VAL A 5 6.01 6.52 3.16
C VAL A 5 5.19 7.17 4.26
N PHE A 6 4.37 6.36 4.92
CA PHE A 6 3.56 6.76 6.06
C PHE A 6 3.12 5.53 6.86
N ARG A 7 2.54 5.78 8.05
CA ARG A 7 1.96 4.77 8.92
C ARG A 7 0.57 5.20 9.31
N GLU A 8 -0.38 4.27 9.27
CA GLU A 8 -1.76 4.47 9.71
C GLU A 8 -2.07 3.39 10.77
N GLY A 9 -2.02 3.79 12.05
CA GLY A 9 -2.17 2.85 13.16
C GLY A 9 -1.18 1.68 13.10
N LYS A 10 -1.70 0.46 12.98
CA LYS A 10 -0.90 -0.79 12.88
C LYS A 10 -0.37 -1.08 11.47
N TYR A 11 -0.73 -0.27 10.46
CA TYR A 11 -0.36 -0.49 9.07
C TYR A 11 0.82 0.39 8.66
N ARG A 12 1.82 -0.21 8.04
CA ARG A 12 3.03 0.47 7.55
C ARG A 12 3.08 0.45 6.03
N PHE A 13 3.07 1.63 5.41
CA PHE A 13 3.10 1.81 3.97
C PHE A 13 4.53 2.12 3.50
N HIS A 14 5.03 1.40 2.50
CA HIS A 14 6.39 1.57 1.98
C HIS A 14 6.50 1.22 0.49
N PHE A 15 7.50 1.82 -0.18
CA PHE A 15 7.85 1.52 -1.57
C PHE A 15 9.02 0.56 -1.63
N PHE A 16 8.95 -0.45 -2.50
CA PHE A 16 10.12 -1.22 -2.90
C PHE A 16 10.75 -0.56 -4.13
N SER A 17 11.83 0.18 -3.88
CA SER A 17 12.54 0.99 -4.90
C SER A 17 13.21 0.19 -6.03
N LYS A 18 13.10 -1.15 -6.07
CA LYS A 18 13.88 -2.02 -6.97
C LYS A 18 13.10 -3.16 -7.64
N GLU A 19 11.78 -3.26 -7.45
CA GLU A 19 11.02 -4.41 -7.97
C GLU A 19 10.33 -4.17 -9.32
N GLU A 20 9.79 -2.98 -9.60
CA GLU A 20 8.96 -2.79 -10.80
C GLU A 20 8.90 -1.33 -11.27
N ASP A 21 8.81 -1.12 -12.60
CA ASP A 21 8.53 0.19 -13.21
C ASP A 21 7.13 0.73 -12.87
N ARG A 22 6.20 -0.14 -12.47
CA ARG A 22 4.83 0.25 -12.10
C ARG A 22 4.76 0.79 -10.68
N VAL A 23 4.12 1.95 -10.51
CA VAL A 23 3.91 2.55 -9.19
C VAL A 23 3.00 1.65 -8.34
N HIS A 24 3.54 1.15 -7.23
CA HIS A 24 2.86 0.24 -6.32
C HIS A 24 3.28 0.48 -4.87
N ILE A 25 2.42 0.20 -3.91
CA ILE A 25 2.70 0.39 -2.49
C ILE A 25 2.49 -0.91 -1.72
N HIS A 26 3.40 -1.21 -0.81
CA HIS A 26 3.30 -2.33 0.12
C HIS A 26 2.81 -1.84 1.47
N VAL A 27 1.89 -2.60 2.04
CA VAL A 27 1.31 -2.40 3.36
C VAL A 27 1.64 -3.61 4.21
N VAL A 28 2.29 -3.40 5.34
CA VAL A 28 2.58 -4.47 6.31
C VAL A 28 1.89 -4.14 7.63
N SER A 29 1.25 -5.13 8.21
CA SER A 29 0.66 -5.11 9.54
C SER A 29 1.21 -6.29 10.37
N PRO A 30 0.99 -6.30 11.70
CA PRO A 30 1.33 -7.46 12.53
C PRO A 30 0.60 -8.74 12.12
N ASP A 31 -0.59 -8.59 11.53
CA ASP A 31 -1.49 -9.69 11.18
C ASP A 31 -1.28 -10.18 9.74
N GLY A 32 -0.67 -9.36 8.88
CA GLY A 32 -0.55 -9.68 7.46
C GLY A 32 0.03 -8.56 6.61
N GLU A 33 -0.05 -8.71 5.29
CA GLU A 33 0.49 -7.75 4.33
C GLU A 33 -0.40 -7.62 3.10
N ALA A 34 -0.30 -6.50 2.40
CA ALA A 34 -0.97 -6.24 1.14
C ALA A 34 -0.08 -5.44 0.18
N LYS A 35 -0.22 -5.70 -1.12
CA LYS A 35 0.38 -4.94 -2.21
C LYS A 35 -0.74 -4.32 -3.03
N PHE A 36 -0.64 -3.01 -3.29
CA PHE A 36 -1.59 -2.28 -4.13
C PHE A 36 -0.86 -1.64 -5.31
N TRP A 37 -1.40 -1.81 -6.50
CA TRP A 37 -1.05 -1.01 -7.68
C TRP A 37 -1.67 0.37 -7.56
N LEU A 38 -0.97 1.44 -7.95
CA LEU A 38 -1.50 2.81 -7.97
C LEU A 38 -1.86 3.30 -9.37
N GLU A 39 -1.20 2.74 -10.38
CA GLU A 39 -1.40 3.05 -11.79
C GLU A 39 -1.76 1.80 -12.61
N PRO A 40 -2.67 1.95 -13.61
CA PRO A 40 -3.45 3.15 -13.93
C PRO A 40 -4.57 3.45 -12.92
N THR A 41 -5.05 2.43 -12.20
CA THR A 41 -6.06 2.55 -11.14
C THR A 41 -5.59 1.83 -9.88
N ILE A 42 -6.15 2.21 -8.73
CA ILE A 42 -5.80 1.56 -7.46
C ILE A 42 -6.43 0.18 -7.41
N SER A 43 -5.60 -0.85 -7.41
CA SER A 43 -6.04 -2.24 -7.42
C SER A 43 -5.21 -3.08 -6.46
N LEU A 44 -5.86 -4.01 -5.77
CA LEU A 44 -5.18 -4.96 -4.91
C LEU A 44 -4.41 -5.97 -5.77
N ALA A 45 -3.08 -5.99 -5.64
CA ALA A 45 -2.20 -6.90 -6.34
C ALA A 45 -2.11 -8.25 -5.62
N ASN A 46 -1.85 -8.19 -4.32
CA ASN A 46 -1.72 -9.36 -3.47
C ASN A 46 -2.04 -8.99 -2.03
N TYR A 47 -2.48 -9.97 -1.24
CA TYR A 47 -2.65 -9.81 0.20
C TYR A 47 -2.55 -11.14 0.91
N PHE A 48 -2.11 -11.08 2.17
CA PHE A 48 -1.98 -12.24 3.04
C PHE A 48 -2.37 -11.85 4.46
N GLY A 49 -3.10 -12.72 5.16
CA GLY A 49 -3.46 -12.51 6.58
C GLY A 49 -4.46 -11.38 6.85
N LEU A 50 -4.87 -10.60 5.84
CA LEU A 50 -5.77 -9.47 5.99
C LEU A 50 -7.22 -9.81 5.62
N SER A 51 -8.16 -9.32 6.41
CA SER A 51 -9.59 -9.49 6.15
C SER A 51 -10.11 -8.51 5.09
N LYS A 52 -11.24 -8.83 4.45
CA LYS A 52 -11.89 -7.92 3.47
C LYS A 52 -12.18 -6.51 4.02
N LYS A 53 -12.50 -6.39 5.31
CA LYS A 53 -12.71 -5.08 5.96
C LYS A 53 -11.43 -4.27 6.00
N GLU A 54 -10.32 -4.90 6.35
CA GLU A 54 -9.00 -4.27 6.38
C GLU A 54 -8.55 -3.89 4.98
N LEU A 55 -8.72 -4.77 3.98
CA LEU A 55 -8.40 -4.45 2.59
C LEU A 55 -9.17 -3.23 2.09
N ASN A 56 -10.47 -3.13 2.37
CA ASN A 56 -11.27 -1.96 2.02
C ASN A 56 -10.80 -0.68 2.73
N PHE A 57 -10.42 -0.78 4.01
CA PHE A 57 -9.87 0.34 4.76
C PHE A 57 -8.53 0.81 4.17
N LEU A 58 -7.65 -0.14 3.87
CA LEU A 58 -6.36 0.11 3.25
C LEU A 58 -6.51 0.73 1.85
N GLN A 59 -7.40 0.19 1.02
CA GLN A 59 -7.67 0.73 -0.31
C GLN A 59 -8.12 2.19 -0.25
N LYS A 60 -9.08 2.53 0.64
CA LYS A 60 -9.52 3.92 0.85
C LYS A 60 -8.40 4.82 1.35
N THR A 61 -7.54 4.31 2.23
CA THR A 61 -6.39 5.05 2.75
C THR A 61 -5.39 5.35 1.64
N VAL A 62 -5.06 4.33 0.84
CA VAL A 62 -4.18 4.46 -0.33
C VAL A 62 -4.77 5.44 -1.34
N GLU A 63 -6.08 5.41 -1.57
CA GLU A 63 -6.77 6.33 -2.48
C GLU A 63 -6.74 7.77 -1.99
N LYS A 64 -7.00 7.99 -0.70
CA LYS A 64 -6.89 9.30 -0.07
C LYS A 64 -5.49 9.89 -0.20
N HIS A 65 -4.46 9.07 -0.03
CA HIS A 65 -3.06 9.50 -0.08
C HIS A 65 -2.41 9.35 -1.47
N LYS A 66 -3.10 8.79 -2.47
CA LYS A 66 -2.54 8.53 -3.82
C LYS A 66 -1.92 9.78 -4.44
N ASN A 67 -2.60 10.92 -4.31
CA ASN A 67 -2.11 12.17 -4.87
C ASN A 67 -0.82 12.66 -4.19
N GLU A 68 -0.65 12.41 -2.90
CA GLU A 68 0.58 12.76 -2.17
C GLU A 68 1.70 11.78 -2.49
N ILE A 69 1.36 10.52 -2.64
CA ILE A 69 2.26 9.42 -2.99
C ILE A 69 2.85 9.61 -4.40
N ILE A 70 2.02 9.95 -5.39
CA ILE A 70 2.46 10.10 -6.79
C ILE A 70 3.23 11.42 -7.01
N ARG A 71 3.03 12.42 -6.15
CA ARG A 71 3.71 13.73 -6.26
C ARG A 71 5.09 13.77 -5.61
N LYS A 72 5.52 12.71 -4.94
CA LYS A 72 6.81 12.62 -4.22
C LYS A 72 7.82 11.80 -5.01
#